data_AF-A0A3P7IEQ8-F1
#
_entry.id   AF-A0A3P7IEQ8-F1
#
_cell.length_a   1.000
_cell.length_b   1.000
_cell.length_c   1.000
_cell.angle_alpha   90.00
_cell.angle_beta   90.00
_cell.angle_gamma   90.00
#
_symmetry.space_group_name_H-M   'P 1'
#
loop_
_entity.id
_entity.type
_entity.pdbx_description
1 polymer ?
#
loop_
_entity_poly.entity_id
_entity_poly.type
_entity_poly.pdbx_seq_one_letter_code
_entity_poly.pdbx_strand_id
1 'polypeptide(L)'
;LLPLLADQRWQFRHGAAIAIARTLSTSYHRIPLPLVDACALQLLHVLILDQFNDFVSGRNATAPVRETCAQALGHFLHKTDLVRQNTVLVHLRNLLSMQGERNWHCRQSALLVFKYFFAVASSSEAFNDCFKLVVTSLNDPVDDVVSCAVTTLSSLLSNPSVDEKRSHLIQHVMSNVWQLLDLESKKEQV
;
A
#
# COMPACT_ATOMS: atom_id res chain seq x y z
N LEU A 1 18.32 8.15 11.54
CA LEU A 1 17.41 7.34 10.69
C LEU A 1 16.76 8.19 9.61
N LEU A 2 16.02 9.26 9.95
CA LEU A 2 15.29 10.05 8.96
C LEU A 2 16.13 10.58 7.78
N PRO A 3 17.35 11.15 7.97
CA PRO A 3 18.15 11.59 6.83
C PRO A 3 18.57 10.46 5.89
N LEU A 4 18.71 9.23 6.41
CA LEU A 4 19.12 8.06 5.62
C LEU A 4 18.02 7.57 4.69
N LEU A 5 16.75 7.92 4.94
CA LEU A 5 15.64 7.64 4.01
C LEU A 5 15.80 8.39 2.68
N ALA A 6 16.59 9.46 2.64
CA ALA A 6 16.88 10.24 1.44
C ALA A 6 18.27 9.94 0.83
N ASP A 7 19.00 8.94 1.34
CA ASP A 7 20.32 8.58 0.79
C ASP A 7 20.18 8.05 -0.65
N GLN A 8 21.14 8.37 -1.52
CA GLN A 8 21.12 7.91 -2.91
C GLN A 8 21.19 6.38 -3.03
N ARG A 9 21.85 5.72 -2.07
CA ARG A 9 22.01 4.26 -2.03
C ARG A 9 20.78 3.62 -1.40
N TRP A 10 20.11 2.78 -2.17
CA TRP A 10 18.86 2.13 -1.74
C TRP A 10 19.05 1.27 -0.49
N GLN A 11 20.25 0.71 -0.26
CA GLN A 11 20.57 -0.10 0.91
C GLN A 11 20.45 0.69 2.22
N PHE A 12 20.87 1.96 2.22
CA PHE A 12 20.76 2.85 3.38
C PHE A 12 19.30 3.26 3.61
N ARG A 13 18.56 3.55 2.54
CA ARG A 13 17.11 3.83 2.64
C ARG A 13 16.36 2.63 3.21
N HIS A 14 16.63 1.44 2.67
CA HIS A 14 16.01 0.19 3.11
C HIS A 14 16.35 -0.12 4.59
N GLY A 15 17.62 -0.03 4.97
CA GLY A 15 18.04 -0.23 6.37
C GLY A 15 17.38 0.77 7.33
N ALA A 16 17.26 2.03 6.93
CA ALA A 16 16.55 3.05 7.71
C ALA A 16 15.05 2.75 7.82
N ALA A 17 14.41 2.34 6.73
CA ALA A 17 13.02 1.93 6.70
C ALA A 17 12.76 0.73 7.63
N ILE A 18 13.63 -0.29 7.63
CA ILE A 18 13.55 -1.44 8.55
C ILE A 18 13.59 -0.97 10.01
N ALA A 19 14.54 -0.12 10.35
CA ALA A 19 14.70 0.39 11.72
C ALA A 19 13.46 1.19 12.17
N ILE A 20 12.92 2.04 11.30
CA ILE A 20 11.71 2.82 11.56
C ILE A 20 10.49 1.89 11.69
N ALA A 21 10.31 0.94 10.77
CA ALA A 21 9.24 -0.05 10.84
C ALA A 21 9.25 -0.80 12.17
N ARG A 22 10.44 -1.25 12.61
CA ARG A 22 10.58 -1.96 13.88
C ARG A 22 10.24 -1.07 15.06
N THR A 23 10.71 0.18 15.05
CA THR A 23 10.47 1.13 16.15
C THR A 23 8.99 1.50 16.25
N LEU A 24 8.30 1.76 15.13
CA LEU A 24 6.86 1.98 15.10
C LEU A 24 6.07 0.74 15.51
N SER A 25 6.56 -0.47 15.18
CA SER A 25 5.92 -1.72 15.59
C SER A 25 6.01 -1.95 17.11
N THR A 26 7.19 -1.79 17.71
CA THR A 26 7.45 -2.21 19.10
C THR A 26 7.34 -1.08 20.11
N SER A 27 7.56 0.16 19.70
CA SER A 27 7.87 1.25 20.62
C SER A 27 7.10 2.53 20.34
N TYR A 28 6.08 2.49 19.48
CA TYR A 28 5.25 3.65 19.09
C TYR A 28 4.91 4.60 20.25
N HIS A 29 4.29 4.07 21.33
CA HIS A 29 3.86 4.88 22.49
C HIS A 29 5.00 5.45 23.33
N ARG A 30 6.25 5.04 23.09
CA ARG A 30 7.46 5.55 23.77
C ARG A 30 8.15 6.64 22.97
N ILE A 31 7.73 6.89 21.73
CA ILE A 31 8.30 7.90 20.85
C ILE A 31 7.49 9.19 20.99
N PRO A 32 8.13 10.37 21.09
CA PRO A 32 7.42 11.64 21.06
C PRO A 32 6.61 11.80 19.77
N LEU A 33 5.36 12.28 19.88
CA LEU A 33 4.47 12.47 18.73
C LEU A 33 5.08 13.28 17.57
N PRO A 34 5.84 14.38 17.80
CA PRO A 34 6.48 15.10 16.70
C PRO A 34 7.46 14.24 15.88
N LEU A 35 8.13 13.29 16.53
CA LEU A 35 9.03 12.36 15.85
C LEU A 35 8.25 11.28 15.07
N VAL A 36 7.12 10.84 15.62
CA VAL A 36 6.18 9.95 14.91
C VAL A 36 5.64 10.62 13.64
N ASP A 37 5.25 11.89 13.73
CA ASP A 37 4.76 12.70 12.60
C ASP A 37 5.86 12.91 11.55
N ALA A 38 7.10 13.18 11.99
CA ALA A 38 8.26 13.28 11.09
C ALA A 38 8.57 11.95 10.39
N CYS A 39 8.45 10.80 11.08
CA CYS A 39 8.56 9.49 10.46
C CYS A 39 7.50 9.29 9.37
N ALA A 40 6.23 9.54 9.67
CA ALA A 40 5.13 9.36 8.71
C ALA A 40 5.33 10.22 7.45
N LEU A 41 5.72 11.49 7.62
CA LEU A 41 6.00 12.41 6.51
C LEU A 41 7.15 11.90 5.62
N GLN A 42 8.26 11.48 6.22
CA GLN A 42 9.42 10.99 5.45
C GLN A 42 9.11 9.66 4.75
N LEU A 43 8.35 8.77 5.38
CA LEU A 43 7.87 7.54 4.75
C LEU A 43 6.99 7.84 3.53
N LEU A 44 6.06 8.81 3.64
CA LEU A 44 5.26 9.28 2.50
C LEU A 44 6.12 9.87 1.38
N HIS A 45 7.16 10.66 1.70
CA HIS A 45 8.10 11.14 0.68
C HIS A 45 8.80 10.00 -0.06
N VAL A 46 9.22 8.96 0.66
CA VAL A 46 9.84 7.78 0.04
C VAL A 46 8.86 7.05 -0.89
N LEU A 47 7.60 6.91 -0.50
CA LEU A 47 6.57 6.31 -1.37
C LEU A 47 6.38 7.07 -2.69
N ILE A 48 6.61 8.39 -2.69
CA ILE A 48 6.45 9.25 -3.87
C ILE A 48 7.72 9.26 -4.72
N LEU A 49 8.89 9.36 -4.08
CA LEU A 49 10.13 9.70 -4.76
C LEU A 49 11.01 8.48 -5.09
N ASP A 50 10.86 7.38 -4.36
CA ASP A 50 11.72 6.21 -4.58
C ASP A 50 11.31 5.48 -5.87
N GLN A 51 12.24 5.43 -6.83
CA GLN A 51 12.06 4.75 -8.11
C GLN A 51 12.81 3.40 -8.17
N PHE A 52 13.37 2.93 -7.05
CA PHE A 52 14.15 1.71 -7.07
C PHE A 52 13.24 0.49 -7.16
N ASN A 53 13.39 -0.26 -8.24
CA ASN A 53 12.70 -1.52 -8.47
C ASN A 53 13.75 -2.60 -8.76
N ASP A 54 13.59 -3.74 -8.12
CA ASP A 54 14.37 -4.95 -8.35
C ASP A 54 13.51 -5.95 -9.15
N PHE A 55 14.05 -6.41 -10.27
CA PHE A 55 13.39 -7.28 -11.25
C PHE A 55 13.98 -8.69 -11.28
N VAL A 56 14.78 -9.09 -10.27
CA VAL A 56 15.46 -10.40 -10.23
C VAL A 56 14.51 -11.60 -10.37
N SER A 57 13.22 -11.46 -9.99
CA SER A 57 12.21 -12.52 -10.15
C SER A 57 11.59 -12.63 -11.55
N GLY A 58 11.82 -11.64 -12.43
CA GLY A 58 11.34 -11.59 -13.81
C GLY A 58 9.82 -11.46 -13.99
N ARG A 59 9.04 -11.37 -12.91
CA ARG A 59 7.55 -11.38 -12.96
C ARG A 59 6.92 -10.03 -12.64
N ASN A 60 7.40 -9.35 -11.60
CA ASN A 60 6.89 -8.04 -11.18
C ASN A 60 8.01 -7.18 -10.59
N ALA A 61 7.85 -5.87 -10.68
CA ALA A 61 8.74 -4.91 -10.03
C ALA A 61 8.65 -5.05 -8.50
N THR A 62 9.68 -5.60 -7.87
CA THR A 62 9.78 -5.61 -6.41
C THR A 62 10.39 -4.29 -5.95
N ALA A 63 9.73 -3.57 -5.03
CA ALA A 63 10.19 -2.26 -4.58
C ALA A 63 10.60 -2.34 -3.10
N PRO A 64 11.79 -2.89 -2.77
CA PRO A 64 12.11 -3.28 -1.39
C PRO A 64 12.09 -2.10 -0.41
N VAL A 65 12.51 -0.90 -0.85
CA VAL A 65 12.43 0.31 -0.03
C VAL A 65 10.98 0.71 0.22
N ARG A 66 10.16 0.78 -0.84
CA ARG A 66 8.74 1.19 -0.75
C ARG A 66 7.92 0.20 0.05
N GLU A 67 8.15 -1.09 -0.13
CA GLU A 67 7.53 -2.19 0.61
C GLU A 67 7.77 -2.06 2.13
N THR A 68 9.01 -1.85 2.55
CA THR A 68 9.32 -1.65 3.98
C THR A 68 8.75 -0.34 4.52
N CYS A 69 8.76 0.74 3.72
CA CYS A 69 8.13 1.99 4.13
C CYS A 69 6.61 1.84 4.29
N ALA A 70 5.98 1.08 3.40
CA ALA A 70 4.57 0.77 3.48
C ALA A 70 4.21 -0.06 4.72
N GLN A 71 5.05 -1.05 5.07
CA GLN A 71 4.91 -1.79 6.32
C GLN A 71 5.02 -0.87 7.55
N ALA A 72 5.99 0.05 7.54
CA ALA A 72 6.16 1.03 8.61
C ALA A 72 4.91 1.92 8.77
N LEU A 73 4.35 2.40 7.66
CA LEU A 73 3.10 3.16 7.67
C LEU A 73 1.89 2.31 8.09
N GLY A 74 1.86 1.01 7.77
CA GLY A 74 0.85 0.09 8.31
C GLY A 74 0.86 0.04 9.84
N HIS A 75 2.05 -0.06 10.45
CA HIS A 75 2.19 0.02 11.91
C HIS A 75 1.77 1.37 12.48
N PHE A 76 2.10 2.47 11.80
CA PHE A 76 1.64 3.81 12.17
C PHE A 76 0.12 3.89 12.15
N LEU A 77 -0.53 3.53 11.02
CA LEU A 77 -1.97 3.60 10.84
C LEU A 77 -2.74 2.77 11.88
N HIS A 78 -2.18 1.64 12.30
CA HIS A 78 -2.79 0.78 13.31
C HIS A 78 -2.70 1.33 14.73
N LYS A 79 -1.66 2.09 15.07
CA LYS A 79 -1.38 2.53 16.46
C LYS A 79 -1.69 4.00 16.73
N THR A 80 -1.87 4.79 15.68
CA THR A 80 -2.12 6.23 15.77
C THR A 80 -3.59 6.56 16.06
N ASP A 81 -3.85 7.80 16.47
CA ASP A 81 -5.21 8.34 16.58
C ASP A 81 -5.88 8.57 15.21
N LEU A 82 -7.20 8.69 15.22
CA LEU A 82 -8.01 8.84 13.99
C LEU A 82 -7.67 10.09 13.17
N VAL A 83 -7.23 11.19 13.78
CA VAL A 83 -6.92 12.43 13.06
C VAL A 83 -5.68 12.22 12.19
N ARG A 84 -4.62 11.68 12.78
CA ARG A 84 -3.39 11.31 12.05
C ARG A 84 -3.62 10.21 11.03
N GLN A 85 -4.42 9.20 11.38
CA GLN A 85 -4.78 8.11 10.47
C GLN A 85 -5.47 8.68 9.22
N ASN A 86 -6.51 9.50 9.40
CA ASN A 86 -7.23 10.11 8.29
C ASN A 86 -6.34 11.01 7.42
N THR A 87 -5.44 11.77 8.05
CA THR A 87 -4.48 12.62 7.32
C THR A 87 -3.62 11.78 6.36
N VAL A 88 -3.03 10.68 6.84
CA VAL A 88 -2.23 9.79 5.98
C VAL A 88 -3.10 9.11 4.92
N LEU A 89 -4.30 8.63 5.28
CA LEU A 89 -5.22 8.01 4.32
C LEU A 89 -5.58 8.96 3.17
N VAL A 90 -5.81 10.26 3.43
CA VAL A 90 -6.05 11.26 2.38
C VAL A 90 -4.89 11.32 1.40
N HIS A 91 -3.65 11.36 1.88
CA HIS A 91 -2.47 11.37 1.00
C HIS A 91 -2.37 10.08 0.17
N LEU A 92 -2.62 8.91 0.77
CA LEU A 92 -2.60 7.63 0.03
C LEU A 92 -3.66 7.58 -1.06
N ARG A 93 -4.86 8.13 -0.80
CA ARG A 93 -5.91 8.24 -1.82
C ARG A 93 -5.46 9.12 -2.99
N ASN A 94 -4.84 10.26 -2.70
CA ASN A 94 -4.30 11.14 -3.73
C ASN A 94 -3.24 10.43 -4.58
N LEU A 95 -2.34 9.66 -3.97
CA LEU A 95 -1.35 8.85 -4.69
C LEU A 95 -2.00 7.82 -5.60
N LEU A 96 -3.04 7.13 -5.12
CA LEU A 96 -3.76 6.12 -5.90
C LEU A 96 -4.54 6.72 -7.08
N SER A 97 -4.98 7.97 -6.96
CA SER A 97 -5.68 8.71 -8.02
C SER A 97 -4.76 9.41 -9.03
N MET A 98 -3.43 9.31 -8.90
CA MET A 98 -2.49 9.97 -9.81
C MET A 98 -2.58 9.38 -11.23
N GLN A 99 -2.90 10.25 -12.19
CA GLN A 99 -3.08 9.87 -13.59
C GLN A 99 -1.74 9.67 -14.31
N GLY A 100 -1.79 8.89 -15.40
CA GLY A 100 -0.68 8.67 -16.32
C GLY A 100 0.22 7.49 -15.95
N GLU A 101 0.79 6.85 -16.97
CA GLU A 101 1.65 5.67 -16.82
C GLU A 101 2.91 5.97 -16.01
N ARG A 102 3.51 7.17 -16.15
CA ARG A 102 4.73 7.53 -15.42
C ARG A 102 4.58 7.54 -13.90
N ASN A 103 3.36 7.67 -13.39
CA ASN A 103 3.06 7.73 -11.95
C ASN A 103 2.61 6.39 -11.37
N TRP A 104 2.78 5.28 -12.11
CA TRP A 104 2.36 3.96 -11.67
C TRP A 104 2.96 3.56 -10.31
N HIS A 105 4.22 3.93 -10.05
CA HIS A 105 4.90 3.64 -8.79
C HIS A 105 4.25 4.33 -7.59
N CYS A 106 3.67 5.53 -7.75
CA CYS A 106 2.91 6.21 -6.70
C CYS A 106 1.62 5.45 -6.37
N ARG A 107 0.89 5.01 -7.41
CA ARG A 107 -0.32 4.20 -7.27
C ARG A 107 -0.01 2.87 -6.61
N GLN A 108 1.02 2.16 -7.09
CA GLN A 108 1.52 0.93 -6.50
C GLN A 108 1.90 1.15 -5.02
N SER A 109 2.59 2.25 -4.69
CA SER A 109 3.00 2.55 -3.33
C SER A 109 1.83 2.75 -2.37
N ALA A 110 0.75 3.41 -2.82
CA ALA A 110 -0.47 3.52 -2.03
C ALA A 110 -1.10 2.15 -1.75
N LEU A 111 -1.14 1.28 -2.76
CA LEU A 111 -1.64 -0.10 -2.61
C LEU A 111 -0.77 -0.92 -1.65
N LEU A 112 0.56 -0.76 -1.68
CA LEU A 112 1.44 -1.40 -0.70
C LEU A 112 1.09 -0.99 0.74
N VAL A 113 0.76 0.28 1.00
CA VAL A 113 0.30 0.68 2.35
C VAL A 113 -1.05 0.07 2.68
N PHE A 114 -1.98 0.07 1.72
CA PHE A 114 -3.30 -0.53 1.92
C PHE A 114 -3.24 -2.03 2.20
N LYS A 115 -2.27 -2.74 1.63
CA LYS A 115 -1.99 -4.16 1.96
C LYS A 115 -1.81 -4.36 3.46
N TYR A 116 -0.95 -3.55 4.08
CA TYR A 116 -0.68 -3.64 5.51
C TYR A 116 -1.79 -3.05 6.38
N PHE A 117 -2.44 -1.98 5.92
CA PHE A 117 -3.61 -1.42 6.60
C PHE A 117 -4.74 -2.47 6.69
N PHE A 118 -5.10 -3.10 5.58
CA PHE A 118 -6.18 -4.09 5.55
C PHE A 118 -5.87 -5.40 6.26
N ALA A 119 -4.59 -5.75 6.44
CA ALA A 119 -4.21 -6.92 7.21
C ALA A 119 -4.63 -6.82 8.70
N VAL A 120 -4.82 -5.61 9.23
CA VAL A 120 -5.07 -5.38 10.67
C VAL A 120 -6.20 -4.41 10.99
N ALA A 121 -6.75 -3.73 9.98
CA ALA A 121 -7.83 -2.76 10.18
C ALA A 121 -9.19 -3.43 10.42
N SER A 122 -9.98 -2.83 11.30
CA SER A 122 -11.39 -3.18 11.49
C SER A 122 -12.28 -2.46 10.45
N SER A 123 -13.45 -3.03 10.17
CA SER A 123 -14.46 -2.40 9.30
C SER A 123 -14.84 -1.02 9.84
N SER A 124 -14.65 0.01 9.03
CA SER A 124 -15.01 1.41 9.28
C SER A 124 -15.42 2.09 7.97
N GLU A 125 -15.92 3.32 8.02
CA GLU A 125 -16.22 4.10 6.82
C GLU A 125 -14.95 4.31 5.96
N ALA A 126 -13.87 4.76 6.59
CA ALA A 126 -12.58 4.94 5.92
C ALA A 126 -12.05 3.65 5.30
N PHE A 127 -12.25 2.50 5.95
CA PHE A 127 -11.93 1.18 5.40
C PHE A 127 -12.72 0.90 4.12
N ASN A 128 -14.04 1.12 4.13
CA ASN A 128 -14.91 0.86 2.99
C ASN A 128 -14.55 1.76 1.79
N ASP A 129 -14.19 3.02 2.04
CA ASP A 129 -13.77 3.94 1.00
C ASP A 129 -12.44 3.50 0.38
N CYS A 130 -11.45 3.13 1.21
CA CYS A 130 -10.20 2.58 0.71
C CYS A 130 -10.42 1.28 -0.07
N PHE A 131 -11.36 0.44 0.36
CA PHE A 131 -11.67 -0.83 -0.31
C PHE A 131 -12.18 -0.59 -1.73
N LYS A 132 -13.15 0.33 -1.90
CA LYS A 132 -13.66 0.71 -3.23
C LYS A 132 -12.54 1.20 -4.15
N LEU A 133 -11.59 1.97 -3.61
CA LEU A 133 -10.44 2.45 -4.38
C LEU A 133 -9.53 1.30 -4.83
N VAL A 134 -9.21 0.35 -3.94
CA VAL A 134 -8.40 -0.83 -4.30
C VAL A 134 -9.08 -1.68 -5.36
N VAL A 135 -10.40 -1.88 -5.26
CA VAL A 135 -11.17 -2.57 -6.31
C VAL A 135 -11.11 -1.81 -7.63
N THR A 136 -11.22 -0.48 -7.61
CA THR A 136 -11.10 0.35 -8.81
C THR A 136 -9.73 0.19 -9.47
N SER A 137 -8.66 0.05 -8.67
CA SER A 137 -7.29 -0.18 -9.15
C SER A 137 -7.07 -1.52 -9.85
N LEU A 138 -8.03 -2.45 -9.83
CA LEU A 138 -7.99 -3.64 -10.68
C LEU A 138 -8.13 -3.30 -12.17
N ASN A 139 -8.65 -2.12 -12.50
CA ASN A 139 -8.78 -1.61 -13.86
C ASN A 139 -7.62 -0.67 -14.25
N ASP A 140 -6.52 -0.65 -13.50
CA ASP A 140 -5.36 0.19 -13.83
C ASP A 140 -4.71 -0.29 -15.14
N PRO A 141 -4.22 0.63 -16.00
CA PRO A 141 -3.56 0.25 -17.24
C PRO A 141 -2.18 -0.41 -17.04
N VAL A 142 -1.60 -0.39 -15.83
CA VAL A 142 -0.26 -0.94 -15.54
C VAL A 142 -0.35 -2.21 -14.70
N ASP A 143 0.15 -3.33 -15.23
CA ASP A 143 0.08 -4.66 -14.60
C ASP A 143 0.69 -4.72 -13.20
N ASP A 144 1.79 -4.01 -12.94
CA ASP A 144 2.40 -3.96 -11.60
C ASP A 144 1.48 -3.30 -10.55
N VAL A 145 0.60 -2.39 -10.98
CA VAL A 145 -0.42 -1.77 -10.11
C VAL A 145 -1.57 -2.76 -9.88
N VAL A 146 -2.05 -3.43 -10.94
CA VAL A 146 -3.11 -4.45 -10.86
C VAL A 146 -2.68 -5.61 -9.95
N SER A 147 -1.47 -6.14 -10.15
CA SER A 147 -0.87 -7.20 -9.32
C SER A 147 -0.79 -6.79 -7.85
N CYS A 148 -0.40 -5.54 -7.58
CA CYS A 148 -0.37 -4.99 -6.22
C CYS A 148 -1.79 -4.84 -5.62
N ALA A 149 -2.79 -4.47 -6.42
CA ALA A 149 -4.18 -4.38 -5.98
C ALA A 149 -4.74 -5.78 -5.61
N VAL A 150 -4.47 -6.80 -6.42
CA VAL A 150 -4.82 -8.20 -6.12
C VAL A 150 -4.17 -8.66 -4.81
N THR A 151 -2.88 -8.39 -4.63
CA THR A 151 -2.15 -8.74 -3.39
C THR A 151 -2.73 -8.02 -2.16
N THR A 152 -3.17 -6.77 -2.34
CA THR A 152 -3.81 -5.97 -1.29
C THR A 152 -5.17 -6.57 -0.89
N LEU A 153 -5.98 -6.99 -1.87
CA LEU A 153 -7.25 -7.66 -1.63
C LEU A 153 -7.06 -9.02 -0.94
N SER A 154 -6.04 -9.77 -1.33
CA SER A 154 -5.67 -11.04 -0.65
C SER A 154 -5.36 -10.82 0.85
N SER A 155 -4.65 -9.73 1.17
CA SER A 155 -4.36 -9.37 2.56
C SER A 155 -5.61 -9.00 3.36
N LEU A 156 -6.56 -8.32 2.72
CA LEU A 156 -7.87 -8.04 3.30
C LEU A 156 -8.67 -9.33 3.55
N LEU A 157 -8.68 -10.26 2.61
CA LEU A 157 -9.42 -11.52 2.75
C LEU A 157 -8.85 -12.41 3.85
N SER A 158 -7.54 -12.29 4.09
CA SER A 158 -6.84 -12.99 5.18
C SER A 158 -7.08 -12.37 6.56
N ASN A 159 -7.70 -11.18 6.64
CA ASN A 159 -8.00 -10.52 7.90
C ASN A 159 -9.19 -11.20 8.61
N PRO A 160 -9.02 -11.72 9.84
CA PRO A 160 -10.09 -12.38 10.59
C PRO A 160 -11.19 -11.42 11.08
N SER A 161 -10.90 -10.12 11.22
CA SER A 161 -11.85 -9.12 11.73
C SER A 161 -12.94 -8.71 10.72
N VAL A 162 -12.91 -9.22 9.49
CA VAL A 162 -13.84 -8.86 8.40
C VAL A 162 -14.76 -10.05 8.01
N ASP A 163 -14.79 -11.11 8.83
CA ASP A 163 -15.37 -12.43 8.48
C ASP A 163 -16.85 -12.37 8.04
N GLU A 164 -17.71 -11.64 8.77
CA GLU A 164 -19.15 -11.55 8.46
C GLU A 164 -19.46 -10.91 7.09
N LYS A 165 -18.56 -10.07 6.57
CA LYS A 165 -18.70 -9.40 5.26
C LYS A 165 -17.82 -10.03 4.18
N ARG A 166 -17.00 -11.03 4.53
CA ARG A 166 -16.02 -11.65 3.64
C ARG A 166 -16.69 -12.23 2.40
N SER A 167 -17.84 -12.89 2.54
CA SER A 167 -18.56 -13.49 1.40
C SER A 167 -18.97 -12.48 0.33
N HIS A 168 -19.47 -11.31 0.72
CA HIS A 168 -19.85 -10.25 -0.23
C HIS A 168 -18.63 -9.60 -0.88
N LEU A 169 -17.56 -9.41 -0.11
CA LEU A 169 -16.28 -8.88 -0.61
C LEU A 169 -15.64 -9.85 -1.62
N ILE A 170 -15.64 -11.15 -1.32
CA ILE A 170 -15.19 -12.22 -2.23
C ILE A 170 -16.00 -12.18 -3.53
N GLN A 171 -17.34 -12.15 -3.46
CA GLN A 171 -18.16 -12.10 -4.67
C GLN A 171 -17.83 -10.89 -5.55
N HIS A 172 -17.61 -9.72 -4.95
CA HIS A 172 -17.25 -8.52 -5.69
C HIS A 172 -15.86 -8.61 -6.35
N VAL A 173 -14.87 -9.16 -5.64
CA VAL A 173 -13.53 -9.41 -6.19
C VAL A 173 -13.59 -10.43 -7.32
N MET A 174 -14.29 -11.55 -7.13
CA MET A 174 -14.45 -12.58 -8.14
C MET A 174 -15.11 -12.05 -9.41
N SER A 175 -16.15 -11.23 -9.29
CA SER A 175 -16.80 -10.59 -10.46
C SER A 175 -15.82 -9.74 -11.28
N ASN A 176 -14.99 -8.93 -10.62
CA ASN A 176 -13.97 -8.13 -11.30
C ASN A 176 -12.89 -9.01 -11.95
N VAL A 177 -12.42 -10.06 -11.27
CA VAL A 177 -11.43 -11.01 -11.83
C VAL A 177 -11.97 -11.70 -13.08
N TRP A 178 -13.23 -12.17 -13.05
CA TRP A 178 -13.87 -12.78 -14.23
C TRP A 178 -13.96 -11.79 -15.39
N GLN A 179 -14.32 -10.55 -15.12
CA GLN A 179 -14.36 -9.50 -16.15
C GLN A 179 -12.97 -9.25 -16.78
N LEU A 180 -11.90 -9.26 -15.99
CA LEU A 180 -10.54 -9.11 -16.50
C LEU A 180 -10.12 -10.28 -17.39
N LEU A 181 -10.41 -11.52 -16.99
CA LEU A 181 -10.14 -12.73 -17.79
C LEU A 181 -10.91 -12.71 -19.12
N ASP A 182 -12.17 -12.28 -19.10
CA ASP A 182 -12.98 -12.11 -20.31
C ASP A 182 -12.37 -11.07 -21.26
N LEU A 183 -11.78 -9.99 -20.74
CA LEU A 183 -11.11 -8.98 -21.54
C LEU A 183 -9.81 -9.48 -22.17
N GLU A 184 -9.01 -10.28 -21.44
CA GLU A 184 -7.81 -10.92 -21.98
C GLU A 184 -8.14 -11.91 -23.09
N SER A 185 -9.12 -12.80 -22.87
CA SER A 185 -9.50 -13.80 -23.89
C SER A 185 -9.96 -13.18 -25.22
N LYS A 186 -10.54 -11.97 -25.17
CA LYS A 186 -10.96 -11.22 -26.36
C LYS A 186 -9.79 -10.55 -27.08
N LYS A 187 -8.70 -10.21 -26.39
CA LYS A 187 -7.49 -9.65 -27.01
C LYS A 187 -6.71 -10.70 -27.81
N GLU A 188 -6.77 -11.97 -27.41
CA GLU A 188 -6.10 -13.07 -28.12
C GLU A 188 -6.79 -13.48 -29.44
N GLN A 189 -8.03 -13.02 -29.67
CA GLN A 189 -8.83 -13.35 -30.85
C GLN A 189 -8.74 -12.32 -32.00
N VAL A 190 -7.93 -11.27 -31.83
CA VAL A 190 -7.71 -10.18 -32.80
C VAL A 190 -6.26 -10.18 -33.25
#